data_AF-A0AAC9QQW5-F1
#
_entry.id   AF-A0AAC9QQW5-F1
#
_cell.length_a   1.000
_cell.length_b   1.000
_cell.length_c   1.000
_cell.angle_alpha   90.00
_cell.angle_beta   90.00
_cell.angle_gamma   90.00
#
_symmetry.space_group_name_H-M   'P 1'
#
loop_
_entity.id
_entity.type
_entity.pdbx_description
1 polymer ?
#
loop_
_entity_poly.entity_id
_entity_poly.type
_entity_poly.pdbx_seq_one_letter_code
_entity_poly.pdbx_strand_id
1 'polypeptide(L)'
;MTEYAIVGVKMVDFEDKQGKPIKGASLYIVSKDKSVIGMKAQKIWLNEDICDMLDFDLTKSVNQKLHVFFNEYGKVADIQLIA
;
A
#
# COMPACT_ATOMS: atom_id res chain seq x y z
N MET A 1 16.38 4.10 1.84
CA MET A 1 15.04 3.72 1.34
C MET A 1 14.01 4.31 2.29
N THR A 2 12.89 4.84 1.79
CA THR A 2 11.88 5.43 2.70
C THR A 2 11.17 4.33 3.45
N GLU A 3 11.10 4.45 4.78
CA GLU A 3 10.28 3.60 5.63
C GLU A 3 8.89 4.20 5.76
N TYR A 4 7.89 3.35 5.61
CA TYR A 4 6.50 3.72 5.84
C TYR A 4 5.90 2.86 6.95
N ALA A 5 5.12 3.46 7.83
CA ALA A 5 4.28 2.72 8.78
C ALA A 5 2.87 2.55 8.20
N ILE A 6 2.32 1.35 8.27
CA ILE A 6 0.93 1.08 7.89
C ILE A 6 0.02 1.61 8.99
N VAL A 7 -0.91 2.51 8.63
CA VAL A 7 -1.91 3.04 9.56
C VAL A 7 -3.34 2.59 9.22
N GLY A 8 -3.53 1.98 8.05
CA GLY A 8 -4.81 1.40 7.69
C GLY A 8 -4.74 0.61 6.39
N VAL A 9 -5.67 -0.33 6.26
CA VAL A 9 -5.89 -1.14 5.06
C VAL A 9 -7.37 -1.14 4.76
N LYS A 10 -7.73 -0.97 3.49
CA LYS A 10 -9.08 -1.22 2.99
C LYS A 10 -8.99 -2.21 1.83
N MET A 11 -9.51 -3.41 2.04
CA MET A 11 -9.75 -4.36 0.95
C MET A 11 -10.85 -3.83 0.04
N VAL A 12 -10.70 -4.03 -1.25
CA VAL A 12 -11.59 -3.50 -2.28
C VAL A 12 -11.90 -4.64 -3.24
N ASP A 13 -13.20 -4.89 -3.42
CA ASP A 13 -13.75 -5.85 -4.36
C ASP A 13 -15.08 -5.28 -4.87
N PHE A 14 -15.10 -4.83 -6.12
CA PHE A 14 -16.29 -4.29 -6.77
C PHE A 14 -16.16 -4.36 -8.29
N GLU A 15 -17.28 -4.22 -9.00
CA GLU A 15 -17.28 -4.10 -10.46
C GLU A 15 -17.31 -2.62 -10.87
N ASP A 16 -16.53 -2.27 -11.89
CA ASP A 16 -16.65 -0.94 -12.50
C ASP A 16 -17.93 -0.79 -13.33
N LYS A 17 -18.15 0.40 -13.90
CA LYS A 17 -19.35 0.70 -14.70
C LYS A 17 -19.49 -0.17 -15.96
N GLN A 18 -18.43 -0.88 -16.36
CA GLN A 18 -18.39 -1.77 -17.52
C GLN A 18 -18.50 -3.25 -17.10
N GLY A 19 -18.70 -3.54 -15.81
CA GLY A 19 -18.74 -4.89 -15.26
C GLY A 19 -17.36 -5.52 -15.11
N LYS A 20 -16.27 -4.75 -15.22
CA LYS A 20 -14.93 -5.28 -15.00
C LYS A 20 -14.68 -5.39 -13.49
N PRO A 21 -14.28 -6.56 -12.97
CA PRO A 21 -13.93 -6.71 -11.57
C PRO A 21 -12.67 -5.90 -11.26
N ILE A 22 -12.75 -5.15 -10.17
CA ILE A 22 -11.63 -4.43 -9.56
C ILE A 22 -11.43 -4.99 -8.16
N LYS A 23 -10.33 -5.72 -8.01
CA LYS A 23 -9.87 -6.28 -6.73
C LYS A 23 -8.51 -5.71 -6.36
N GLY A 24 -8.28 -5.57 -5.06
CA GLY A 24 -7.02 -5.08 -4.52
C GLY A 24 -7.18 -4.47 -3.13
N ALA A 25 -6.22 -3.62 -2.76
CA ALA A 25 -6.21 -2.97 -1.46
C ALA A 25 -5.80 -1.50 -1.57
N SER A 26 -6.50 -0.64 -0.84
CA SER A 26 -6.00 0.70 -0.50
C SER A 26 -5.19 0.63 0.79
N LEU A 27 -3.91 0.94 0.71
CA LEU A 27 -3.00 1.00 1.83
C LEU A 27 -2.80 2.45 2.26
N TYR A 28 -3.02 2.73 3.55
CA TYR A 28 -2.82 4.05 4.14
C TYR A 28 -1.55 4.00 4.97
N ILE A 29 -0.58 4.82 4.59
CA ILE A 29 0.74 4.79 5.21
C ILE A 29 1.24 6.18 5.55
N VAL A 30 2.17 6.22 6.50
CA VAL A 30 2.81 7.46 6.95
C VAL A 30 4.32 7.33 6.93
N SER A 31 5.02 8.43 6.65
CA SER A 31 6.49 8.52 6.69
C SER A 31 6.96 9.85 7.29
N LYS A 32 8.22 9.90 7.70
CA LYS A 32 8.86 11.16 8.12
C LYS A 32 9.20 11.99 6.88
N ASP A 33 8.81 13.26 6.89
CA ASP A 33 9.17 14.24 5.87
C ASP A 33 9.45 15.58 6.55
N LYS A 34 10.54 16.26 6.18
CA LYS A 34 10.95 17.54 6.78
C LYS A 34 10.00 18.68 6.40
N SER A 35 9.18 18.50 5.37
CA SER A 35 8.26 19.54 4.89
C SER A 35 6.92 19.58 5.64
N VAL A 36 6.68 18.68 6.60
CA VAL A 36 5.42 18.59 7.34
C VAL A 36 5.67 18.55 8.85
N ILE A 37 4.75 19.12 9.62
CA ILE A 37 4.71 18.92 11.07
C ILE A 37 4.01 17.59 11.34
N GLY A 38 4.70 16.68 12.04
CA GLY A 38 4.19 15.33 12.30
C GLY A 38 4.64 14.31 11.25
N MET A 39 3.70 13.60 10.64
CA MET A 39 3.96 12.54 9.67
C MET A 39 3.27 12.84 8.33
N LYS A 40 3.97 12.60 7.22
CA LYS A 40 3.38 12.70 5.88
C LYS A 40 2.53 11.48 5.62
N ALA A 41 1.24 11.70 5.42
CA ALA A 41 0.28 10.64 5.10
C ALA A 41 0.09 10.50 3.59
N GLN A 42 -0.07 9.26 3.14
CA GLN A 42 -0.37 8.95 1.75
C GLN A 42 -1.23 7.69 1.63
N LYS A 43 -2.03 7.64 0.56
CA LYS A 43 -2.80 6.48 0.17
C LYS A 43 -2.14 5.85 -1.06
N ILE A 44 -1.90 4.55 -1.00
CA ILE A 44 -1.37 3.76 -2.09
C ILE A 44 -2.41 2.72 -2.52
N TRP A 45 -2.49 2.44 -3.82
CA TRP A 45 -3.31 1.37 -4.37
C TRP A 45 -2.45 0.18 -4.75
N LEU A 46 -2.86 -1.00 -4.31
CA LEU A 46 -2.31 -2.30 -4.68
C LEU A 46 -3.38 -3.02 -5.50
N ASN A 47 -3.03 -3.45 -6.70
CA ASN A 47 -3.91 -4.32 -7.49
C ASN A 47 -3.89 -5.75 -6.93
N GLU A 48 -4.82 -6.57 -7.42
CA GLU A 48 -4.92 -7.99 -7.08
C GLU A 48 -3.59 -8.73 -7.25
N ASP A 49 -2.90 -8.56 -8.39
CA ASP A 49 -1.62 -9.22 -8.65
C ASP A 49 -0.58 -8.95 -7.55
N ILE A 50 -0.44 -7.70 -7.10
CA ILE A 50 0.50 -7.35 -6.03
C ILE A 50 0.04 -7.98 -4.71
N CYS A 51 -1.25 -7.89 -4.39
CA CYS A 51 -1.81 -8.48 -3.17
C CYS A 51 -1.56 -10.00 -3.11
N ASP A 52 -1.70 -10.70 -4.23
CA ASP A 52 -1.54 -12.15 -4.34
C ASP A 52 -0.07 -12.58 -4.22
N MET A 53 0.89 -11.69 -4.53
CA MET A 53 2.32 -11.94 -4.40
C MET A 53 2.87 -11.69 -2.99
N LEU A 54 2.10 -11.07 -2.09
CA LEU A 54 2.58 -10.80 -0.73
C LEU A 54 2.71 -12.10 0.06
N ASP A 55 3.82 -12.25 0.76
CA ASP A 55 4.08 -13.35 1.69
C ASP A 55 3.50 -13.09 3.09
N PHE A 56 2.70 -12.03 3.24
CA PHE A 56 2.06 -11.63 4.49
C PHE A 56 0.63 -11.13 4.29
N ASP A 57 -0.15 -11.16 5.38
CA ASP A 57 -1.53 -10.68 5.41
C ASP A 57 -1.59 -9.18 5.71
N LEU A 58 -1.85 -8.38 4.68
CA LEU A 58 -2.00 -6.90 4.79
C LEU A 58 -2.92 -6.49 5.94
N THR A 59 -4.03 -7.20 6.15
CA THR A 59 -5.04 -6.82 7.16
C THR A 59 -4.54 -6.97 8.59
N LYS A 60 -3.50 -7.79 8.79
CA LYS A 60 -2.84 -7.99 10.09
C LYS A 60 -1.56 -7.17 10.25
N SER A 61 -1.15 -6.44 9.21
CA SER A 61 0.09 -5.67 9.17
C SER A 61 -0.06 -4.20 9.58
N VAL A 62 -1.23 -3.77 10.06
CA VAL A 62 -1.39 -2.43 10.63
C VAL A 62 -0.40 -2.23 11.78
N ASN A 63 0.21 -1.04 11.84
CA ASN A 63 1.33 -0.65 12.71
C ASN A 63 2.69 -1.26 12.38
N GLN A 64 2.78 -2.19 11.43
CA GLN A 64 4.06 -2.65 10.93
C GLN A 64 4.66 -1.62 9.97
N LYS A 65 5.97 -1.75 9.72
CA LYS A 65 6.68 -0.92 8.76
C LYS A 65 6.95 -1.71 7.48
N LEU A 66 7.09 -0.97 6.38
CA LEU A 66 7.38 -1.54 5.08
C LEU A 66 8.24 -0.61 4.22
N HIS A 67 8.79 -1.20 3.17
CA HIS A 67 9.27 -0.50 1.99
C HIS A 67 8.27 -0.65 0.84
N VAL A 68 8.12 0.42 0.05
CA VAL A 68 7.34 0.41 -1.19
C VAL A 68 8.29 0.62 -2.34
N PHE A 69 8.24 -0.28 -3.31
CA PHE A 69 9.01 -0.20 -4.54
C PHE A 69 8.10 0.28 -5.66
N PHE A 70 8.58 1.27 -6.41
CA PHE A 70 7.86 1.81 -7.56
C PHE A 70 8.61 1.45 -8.84
N ASN A 71 7.87 1.16 -9.91
CA ASN A 71 8.45 1.03 -11.23
C ASN A 71 8.84 2.41 -11.81
N GLU A 72 9.44 2.41 -13.00
CA GLU A 72 9.86 3.62 -13.71
C GLU A 72 8.71 4.60 -14.02
N TYR A 73 7.45 4.13 -14.00
CA TYR A 73 6.24 4.93 -14.21
C TYR A 73 5.60 5.43 -12.90
N GLY A 74 6.25 5.18 -11.74
CA GLY A 74 5.74 5.59 -10.43
C GLY A 74 4.56 4.76 -9.91
N LYS A 75 4.24 3.62 -10.53
CA LYS A 75 3.27 2.66 -9.98
C LYS A 75 3.95 1.72 -9.01
N VAL A 76 3.22 1.24 -8.01
CA VAL A 76 3.73 0.22 -7.08
C VAL A 76 4.10 -1.02 -7.88
N ALA A 77 5.30 -1.52 -7.65
CA ALA A 77 5.82 -2.75 -8.21
C ALA A 77 5.87 -3.85 -7.15
N ASP A 78 6.22 -3.51 -5.91
CA ASP A 78 6.38 -4.47 -4.81
C ASP A 78 6.26 -3.79 -3.43
N ILE A 79 5.95 -4.56 -2.39
CA ILE A 79 5.93 -4.16 -0.98
C ILE A 79 6.58 -5.24 -0.12
N GLN A 80 7.45 -4.80 0.79
CA GLN A 80 8.14 -5.70 1.70
C GLN A 80 8.02 -5.18 3.13
N LEU A 81 7.58 -6.05 4.05
CA LEU A 81 7.60 -5.73 5.48
C LEU A 81 9.04 -5.60 5.97
N ILE A 82 9.24 -4.70 6.92
CA ILE A 82 10.49 -4.58 7.67
C ILE A 82 10.34 -5.41 8.93
N ALA A 83 11.17 -6.45 9.05
CA ALA A 83 11.26 -7.30 10.23
C ALA A 83 11.87 -6.57 11.44
#